data_AF-A0A353E0Z7-F1
#
_entry.id   AF-A0A353E0Z7-F1
#
_cell.length_a   1.000
_cell.length_b   1.000
_cell.length_c   1.000
_cell.angle_alpha   90.00
_cell.angle_beta   90.00
_cell.angle_gamma   90.00
#
_symmetry.space_group_name_H-M   'P 1'
#
loop_
_entity.id
_entity.type
_entity.pdbx_description
1 polymer ?
#
loop_
_entity_poly.entity_id
_entity_poly.type
_entity_poly.pdbx_seq_one_letter_code
_entity_poly.pdbx_strand_id
1 'polypeptide(L)'
;KAGAGLCREEVVRTIVSEGPERIASLIALGLSFSEREIPDSGGAREWDLGKEGGHSKRRILHCKDMTGKVIEQALLTAIAEDPNIEVLEDHFAIDLITSEKASLPGESHCLGAYVL
;
A
#
# COMPACT_ATOMS: atom_id res chain seq x y z
N LYS A 1 -12.66 -17.22 12.72
CA LYS A 1 -12.31 -16.00 11.93
C LYS A 1 -10.85 -16.13 11.46
N ALA A 2 -10.46 -15.48 10.36
CA ALA A 2 -9.19 -15.75 9.66
C ALA A 2 -7.92 -15.66 10.53
N GLY A 3 -7.88 -14.76 11.52
CA GLY A 3 -6.69 -14.55 12.38
C GLY A 3 -6.46 -15.56 13.51
N ALA A 4 -7.27 -16.62 13.62
CA ALA A 4 -7.12 -17.68 14.64
C ALA A 4 -6.99 -17.22 16.11
N GLY A 5 -7.41 -15.99 16.44
CA GLY A 5 -7.26 -15.41 17.78
C GLY A 5 -5.87 -14.83 18.10
N LEU A 6 -4.96 -14.80 17.13
CA LEU A 6 -3.57 -14.36 17.31
C LEU A 6 -3.35 -12.89 16.89
N CYS A 7 -4.36 -12.26 16.28
CA CYS A 7 -4.27 -10.86 15.89
C CYS A 7 -4.27 -9.93 17.10
N ARG A 8 -3.42 -8.91 17.07
CA ARG A 8 -3.54 -7.75 17.94
C ARG A 8 -4.70 -6.88 17.44
N GLU A 9 -5.80 -6.86 18.18
CA GLU A 9 -7.05 -6.25 17.72
C GLU A 9 -6.90 -4.76 17.40
N GLU A 10 -6.19 -3.99 18.23
CA GLU A 10 -5.98 -2.57 17.98
C GLU A 10 -5.31 -2.32 16.63
N VAL A 11 -4.25 -3.08 16.30
CA VAL A 11 -3.56 -2.97 15.01
C VAL A 11 -4.48 -3.31 13.86
N VAL A 12 -5.28 -4.39 13.98
CA VAL A 12 -6.25 -4.75 12.94
C VAL A 12 -7.27 -3.64 12.74
N ARG A 13 -7.80 -3.06 13.83
CA ARG A 13 -8.80 -1.99 13.80
C ARG A 13 -8.26 -0.77 13.07
N THR A 14 -7.04 -0.34 13.38
CA THR A 14 -6.38 0.77 12.67
C THR A 14 -6.27 0.49 11.18
N ILE A 15 -5.70 -0.65 10.79
CA ILE A 15 -5.51 -0.99 9.36
C ILE A 15 -6.83 -1.03 8.60
N VAL A 16 -7.87 -1.67 9.14
CA VAL A 16 -9.15 -1.81 8.41
C VAL A 16 -9.96 -0.51 8.36
N SER A 17 -9.81 0.36 9.35
CA SER A 17 -10.47 1.67 9.39
C SER A 17 -9.83 2.67 8.43
N GLU A 18 -8.51 2.61 8.23
CA GLU A 18 -7.78 3.50 7.31
C GLU A 18 -7.88 3.07 5.83
N GLY A 19 -8.24 1.82 5.56
CA GLY A 19 -8.30 1.24 4.20
C GLY A 19 -9.01 2.12 3.16
N PRO A 20 -10.25 2.60 3.38
CA PRO A 20 -10.96 3.44 2.41
C PRO A 20 -10.22 4.74 2.05
N GLU A 21 -9.57 5.37 3.02
CA GLU A 21 -8.79 6.60 2.78
C GLU A 21 -7.56 6.29 1.92
N ARG A 22 -6.84 5.20 2.21
CA ARG A 22 -5.67 4.77 1.41
C ARG A 22 -6.06 4.44 -0.03
N ILE A 23 -7.23 3.84 -0.25
CA ILE A 23 -7.78 3.62 -1.60
C ILE A 23 -8.05 4.95 -2.31
N ALA A 24 -8.63 5.94 -1.62
CA ALA A 24 -8.84 7.26 -2.19
C ALA A 24 -7.53 7.96 -2.57
N SER A 25 -6.47 7.81 -1.76
CA SER A 25 -5.13 8.31 -2.09
C SER A 25 -4.57 7.66 -3.36
N LEU A 26 -4.71 6.35 -3.54
CA LEU A 26 -4.29 5.68 -4.77
C LEU A 26 -5.06 6.19 -5.99
N ILE A 27 -6.36 6.40 -5.88
CA ILE A 27 -7.17 6.98 -6.97
C ILE A 27 -6.69 8.40 -7.30
N ALA A 28 -6.35 9.20 -6.28
CA ALA A 28 -5.81 10.55 -6.47
C ALA A 28 -4.43 10.54 -7.17
N LEU A 29 -3.64 9.47 -7.01
CA LEU A 29 -2.39 9.22 -7.76
C LEU A 29 -2.63 8.71 -9.19
N GLY A 30 -3.87 8.70 -9.68
CA GLY A 30 -4.22 8.31 -11.04
C GLY A 30 -4.61 6.84 -11.21
N LEU A 31 -4.71 6.08 -10.12
CA LEU A 31 -5.09 4.67 -10.19
C LEU A 31 -6.57 4.50 -10.54
N SER A 32 -6.86 3.67 -11.54
CA SER A 32 -8.23 3.30 -11.93
C SER A 32 -8.50 1.83 -11.66
N PHE A 33 -9.41 1.55 -10.73
CA PHE A 33 -9.89 0.19 -10.44
C PHE A 33 -10.92 -0.29 -11.46
N SER A 34 -11.12 -1.59 -11.53
CA SER A 34 -12.07 -2.21 -12.45
C SER A 34 -13.50 -1.85 -12.07
N GLU A 35 -14.31 -1.57 -13.09
CA GLU A 35 -15.73 -1.23 -12.95
C GLU A 35 -16.58 -2.20 -13.78
N ARG A 36 -17.74 -2.54 -13.27
CA ARG A 36 -18.76 -3.34 -13.94
C ARG A 36 -20.04 -2.52 -14.13
N GLU A 37 -20.84 -2.88 -15.14
CA GLU A 37 -22.17 -2.30 -15.30
C GLU A 37 -23.12 -2.85 -14.24
N ILE A 38 -23.96 -1.98 -13.68
CA ILE A 38 -25.02 -2.37 -12.74
C ILE A 38 -26.20 -2.89 -13.59
N PRO A 39 -26.66 -4.14 -13.37
CA PRO A 39 -27.82 -4.67 -14.09
C PRO A 39 -29.06 -3.77 -13.95
N ASP A 40 -29.82 -3.63 -15.03
CA ASP A 40 -31.08 -2.86 -15.07
C ASP A 40 -30.97 -1.37 -14.66
N SER A 41 -29.76 -0.82 -14.70
CA SER A 41 -29.48 0.58 -14.28
C SER A 41 -29.43 1.59 -15.42
N GLY A 42 -29.60 1.16 -16.68
CA GLY A 42 -29.47 2.04 -17.85
C GLY A 42 -28.04 2.49 -18.14
N GLY A 43 -27.05 1.63 -17.87
CA GLY A 43 -25.63 1.89 -18.17
C GLY A 43 -24.81 2.50 -17.04
N ALA A 44 -25.36 2.58 -15.81
CA ALA A 44 -24.58 3.00 -14.65
C ALA A 44 -23.51 1.96 -14.29
N ARG A 45 -22.38 2.42 -13.75
CA ARG A 45 -21.25 1.56 -13.37
C ARG A 45 -20.97 1.62 -11.87
N GLU A 46 -20.44 0.53 -11.35
CA GLU A 46 -19.90 0.44 -9.99
C GLU A 46 -18.56 -0.29 -10.01
N TRP A 47 -17.80 -0.21 -8.91
CA TRP A 47 -16.58 -1.00 -8.78
C TRP A 47 -16.87 -2.49 -8.84
N ASP A 48 -16.07 -3.19 -9.64
CA ASP A 48 -16.08 -4.64 -9.64
C ASP A 48 -15.33 -5.14 -8.40
N LEU A 49 -16.08 -5.68 -7.44
CA LEU A 49 -15.55 -6.11 -6.14
C LEU A 49 -15.40 -7.63 -6.08
N GLY A 50 -14.16 -8.06 -5.85
CA GLY A 50 -13.80 -9.44 -5.56
C GLY A 50 -14.17 -9.89 -4.14
N LYS A 51 -14.18 -11.21 -3.94
CA LYS A 51 -14.33 -11.88 -2.64
C LYS A 51 -13.40 -13.10 -2.59
N GLU A 52 -12.42 -13.04 -1.71
CA GLU A 52 -11.45 -14.11 -1.50
C GLU A 52 -11.67 -14.83 -0.15
N GLY A 53 -10.83 -15.82 0.13
CA GLY A 53 -10.87 -16.60 1.36
C GLY A 53 -10.86 -15.72 2.61
N GLY A 54 -11.70 -16.05 3.60
CA GLY A 54 -11.81 -15.31 4.86
C GLY A 54 -12.71 -14.08 4.82
N HIS A 55 -13.17 -13.62 3.64
CA HIS A 55 -14.09 -12.50 3.52
C HIS A 55 -15.56 -12.93 3.59
N SER A 56 -16.37 -12.22 4.38
CA SER A 56 -17.83 -12.42 4.40
C SER A 56 -18.57 -11.65 3.31
N LYS A 57 -17.99 -10.55 2.81
CA LYS A 57 -18.55 -9.66 1.78
C LYS A 57 -17.54 -9.42 0.65
N ARG A 58 -18.04 -9.09 -0.55
CA ARG A 58 -17.21 -8.53 -1.63
C ARG A 58 -16.65 -7.18 -1.21
N ARG A 59 -15.33 -7.03 -1.22
CA ARG A 59 -14.64 -5.80 -0.76
C ARG A 59 -13.21 -5.66 -1.29
N ILE A 60 -12.84 -6.48 -2.27
CA ILE A 60 -11.49 -6.51 -2.82
C ILE A 60 -11.54 -5.74 -4.13
N LEU A 61 -10.92 -4.56 -4.15
CA LEU A 61 -10.72 -3.80 -5.37
C LEU A 61 -9.60 -4.42 -6.20
N HIS A 62 -9.74 -4.38 -7.53
CA HIS A 62 -8.76 -4.98 -8.43
C HIS A 62 -8.68 -4.25 -9.78
N CYS A 63 -7.58 -4.45 -10.48
CA CYS A 63 -7.37 -3.99 -11.86
C CYS A 63 -7.20 -5.22 -12.76
N LYS A 64 -8.30 -5.90 -13.07
CA LYS A 64 -8.30 -7.24 -13.70
C LYS A 64 -7.31 -8.16 -12.95
N ASP A 65 -6.37 -8.77 -13.67
CA ASP A 65 -5.33 -9.66 -13.12
C ASP A 65 -3.98 -8.94 -12.88
N MET A 66 -3.96 -7.61 -12.90
CA MET A 66 -2.72 -6.80 -12.87
C MET A 66 -2.70 -5.76 -11.74
N THR A 67 -3.51 -5.93 -10.68
CA THR A 67 -3.64 -4.96 -9.59
C THR A 67 -2.29 -4.51 -9.01
N GLY A 68 -1.38 -5.46 -8.74
CA GLY A 68 -0.06 -5.16 -8.19
C GLY A 68 0.76 -4.25 -9.10
N LYS A 69 0.87 -4.60 -10.38
CA LYS A 69 1.59 -3.81 -11.40
C LYS A 69 1.02 -2.40 -11.56
N VAL A 70 -0.30 -2.27 -11.55
CA VAL A 70 -0.96 -0.97 -11.73
C VAL A 70 -0.71 -0.07 -10.51
N ILE A 71 -0.79 -0.62 -9.30
CA ILE A 71 -0.45 0.12 -8.06
C ILE A 71 1.01 0.54 -8.06
N GLU A 72 1.92 -0.39 -8.34
CA GLU A 72 3.36 -0.12 -8.43
C GLU A 72 3.66 1.01 -9.42
N GLN A 73 3.10 0.96 -10.63
CA GLN A 73 3.33 1.98 -11.65
C GLN A 73 2.88 3.37 -11.20
N ALA A 74 1.70 3.49 -10.57
CA ALA A 74 1.22 4.78 -10.09
C ALA A 74 2.12 5.36 -8.98
N LEU A 75 2.61 4.52 -8.08
CA LEU A 75 3.54 4.94 -7.02
C LEU A 75 4.91 5.34 -7.60
N LEU A 76 5.45 4.57 -8.55
CA LEU A 76 6.70 4.91 -9.22
C LEU A 76 6.60 6.22 -10.00
N THR A 77 5.48 6.45 -10.69
CA THR A 77 5.22 7.74 -11.37
C THR A 77 5.20 8.89 -10.37
N ALA A 78 4.49 8.74 -9.24
CA ALA A 78 4.45 9.78 -8.21
C ALA A 78 5.84 10.07 -7.60
N ILE A 79 6.64 9.03 -7.37
CA ILE A 79 8.02 9.17 -6.89
C ILE A 79 8.90 9.90 -7.91
N ALA A 80 8.81 9.55 -9.19
CA ALA A 80 9.59 10.17 -10.25
C ALA A 80 9.27 11.67 -10.45
N GLU A 81 8.07 12.11 -10.05
CA GLU A 81 7.63 13.50 -10.10
C GLU A 81 8.04 14.33 -8.87
N ASP A 82 8.47 13.70 -7.77
CA ASP A 82 8.88 14.39 -6.54
C ASP A 82 10.40 14.66 -6.53
N PRO A 83 10.85 15.93 -6.65
CA PRO A 83 12.28 16.26 -6.68
C PRO A 83 12.98 16.04 -5.32
N ASN A 84 12.25 15.76 -4.25
CA ASN A 84 12.83 15.44 -2.94
C ASN A 84 13.14 13.95 -2.78
N ILE A 85 12.80 13.12 -3.76
CA ILE A 85 13.02 11.67 -3.72
C ILE A 85 14.06 11.29 -4.78
N GLU A 86 15.12 10.63 -4.34
CA GLU A 86 16.12 10.01 -5.21
C GLU A 86 15.96 8.49 -5.14
N VAL A 87 15.81 7.84 -6.30
CA VAL A 87 15.69 6.38 -6.40
C VAL A 87 17.04 5.79 -6.79
N LEU A 88 17.59 4.95 -5.92
CA LEU A 88 18.83 4.23 -6.13
C LEU A 88 18.51 2.76 -6.43
N GLU A 89 18.31 2.43 -7.70
CA GLU A 89 18.12 1.05 -8.17
C GLU A 89 19.42 0.25 -8.06
N ASP A 90 19.33 -1.08 -8.02
CA ASP A 90 20.47 -1.99 -7.95
C ASP A 90 21.39 -1.81 -6.72
N HIS A 91 20.88 -1.21 -5.63
CA HIS A 91 21.60 -1.07 -4.36
C HIS A 91 21.14 -2.08 -3.30
N PHE A 92 22.08 -2.70 -2.60
CA PHE A 92 21.79 -3.66 -1.53
C PHE A 92 22.09 -3.06 -0.15
N ALA A 93 21.07 -2.97 0.71
CA ALA A 93 21.23 -2.53 2.09
C ALA A 93 21.90 -3.60 2.95
N ILE A 94 23.04 -3.26 3.56
CA ILE A 94 23.85 -4.17 4.38
C ILE A 94 23.58 -3.97 5.86
N ASP A 95 23.61 -2.72 6.32
CA ASP A 95 23.42 -2.40 7.72
C ASP A 95 22.81 -1.02 7.90
N LEU A 96 22.08 -0.85 9.02
CA LEU A 96 21.59 0.45 9.43
C LEU A 96 22.68 1.20 10.21
N ILE A 97 22.88 2.46 9.82
CA ILE A 97 23.69 3.40 10.57
C ILE A 97 22.80 4.00 11.64
N THR A 98 23.08 3.71 12.91
CA THR A 98 22.32 4.25 14.04
C THR A 98 23.19 5.17 14.88
N SER A 99 22.55 6.14 15.53
CA SER A 99 23.18 7.04 16.50
C SER A 99 23.94 6.30 17.59
N GLU A 100 23.39 5.20 18.09
CA GLU A 100 24.05 4.31 19.05
C GLU A 100 25.35 3.70 18.51
N LYS A 101 25.33 3.14 17.29
CA LYS A 101 26.54 2.61 16.63
C LYS A 101 27.57 3.70 16.36
N ALA A 102 27.12 4.94 16.14
CA ALA A 102 27.94 6.13 15.99
C ALA A 102 28.37 6.77 17.32
N SER A 103 28.00 6.19 18.47
CA SER A 103 28.29 6.72 19.82
C SER A 103 27.78 8.16 20.03
N LEU A 104 26.68 8.53 19.38
CA LEU A 104 26.00 9.81 19.60
C LEU A 104 25.08 9.71 20.83
N PRO A 105 25.02 10.77 21.66
CA PRO A 105 24.17 10.78 22.86
C PRO A 105 22.69 10.88 22.50
N GLY A 106 21.83 10.27 23.32
CA GLY A 106 20.36 10.36 23.18
C GLY A 106 19.70 9.01 22.89
N GLU A 107 18.45 9.06 22.44
CA GLU A 107 17.72 7.88 21.98
C GLU A 107 18.29 7.34 20.66
N SER A 108 18.22 6.02 20.48
CA SER A 108 18.75 5.36 19.29
C SER A 108 17.83 5.60 18.09
N HIS A 109 18.25 6.50 17.19
CA HIS A 109 17.62 6.76 15.90
C HIS A 109 18.45 6.22 14.73
N CYS A 110 17.76 5.82 13.66
CA CYS A 110 18.36 5.51 12.37
C CYS A 110 18.78 6.81 11.67
N LEU A 111 20.05 6.88 11.28
CA LEU A 111 20.66 8.02 10.58
C LEU A 111 20.79 7.77 9.07
N GLY A 112 20.73 6.51 8.66
CA GLY A 112 20.88 6.08 7.27
C GLY A 112 21.15 4.59 7.16
N ALA A 113 21.56 4.14 5.99
CA ALA A 113 21.94 2.76 5.73
C ALA A 113 23.27 2.71 4.95
N TYR A 114 24.07 1.69 5.24
CA TYR A 114 25.21 1.32 4.41
C TYR A 114 24.69 0.46 3.25
N VAL A 115 24.94 0.90 2.01
CA VAL A 115 24.47 0.28 0.77
C VAL A 115 25.64 0.01 -0.18
N LEU A 116 25.57 -1.09 -0.94
CA LEU A 116 26.48 -1.42 -2.06
C LEU A 116 25.76 -1.32 -3.40
#